data_AF-A0A151TFC7-F1
#
_entry.id   AF-A0A151TFC7-F1
#
_cell.length_a   1.000
_cell.length_b   1.000
_cell.length_c   1.000
_cell.angle_alpha   90.00
_cell.angle_beta   90.00
_cell.angle_gamma   90.00
#
_symmetry.space_group_name_H-M   'P 1'
#
loop_
_entity.id
_entity.type
_entity.pdbx_description
1 polymer ?
#
loop_
_entity_poly.entity_id
_entity_poly.type
_entity_poly.pdbx_seq_one_letter_code
_entity_poly.pdbx_strand_id
1 'polypeptide(L)' 'SITDSIVKLVLWFDKALDAWKNLYKRFSQGDIFWISDILEDICMFQQGNLDVSKCFTQLKVLWDEYDTL' A
#
# COMPACT_ATOMS: atom_id res chain seq x y z
N SER A 1 -8.76 -18.38 -0.67
CA SER A 1 -10.08 -19.04 -0.73
C SER A 1 -11.16 -17.98 -0.68
N ILE A 2 -12.12 -18.00 -1.60
CA ILE A 2 -13.22 -17.01 -1.61
C ILE A 2 -14.18 -17.37 -0.47
N THR A 3 -14.47 -16.40 0.41
CA THR A 3 -15.42 -16.60 1.51
C THR A 3 -16.83 -16.23 1.08
N ASP A 4 -17.85 -16.84 1.71
CA ASP A 4 -19.26 -16.50 1.52
C ASP A 4 -19.54 -15.00 1.64
N SER A 5 -18.77 -14.30 2.48
CA SER A 5 -18.88 -12.84 2.63
C SER A 5 -18.48 -12.05 1.38
N ILE A 6 -17.50 -12.53 0.61
CA ILE A 6 -17.06 -11.93 -0.65
C ILE A 6 -18.10 -12.21 -1.74
N VAL A 7 -18.64 -13.43 -1.79
CA VAL A 7 -19.69 -13.82 -2.75
C VAL A 7 -20.95 -12.97 -2.56
N LYS A 8 -21.41 -12.82 -1.32
CA LYS A 8 -22.58 -11.99 -0.99
C LYS A 8 -22.36 -10.51 -1.34
N LEU A 9 -21.14 -10.01 -1.14
CA LEU A 9 -20.80 -8.64 -1.54
C LEU A 9 -20.86 -8.45 -3.05
N VAL A 10 -20.30 -9.37 -3.84
CA VAL A 10 -20.31 -9.27 -5.31
C VAL A 10 -21.73 -9.37 -5.86
N LEU A 11 -22.58 -10.24 -5.30
CA LEU A 11 -23.98 -10.41 -5.72
C LEU A 11 -24.88 -9.20 -5.40
N TRP A 12 -24.44 -8.30 -4.52
CA TRP A 12 -25.19 -7.10 -4.13
C TRP A 12 -25.00 -5.90 -5.08
N PHE A 13 -24.11 -6.00 -6.06
CA PHE A 13 -23.85 -4.93 -7.02
C PHE A 13 -24.28 -5.32 -8.43
N ASP A 14 -25.05 -4.44 -9.08
CA ASP A 14 -25.45 -4.61 -10.48
C ASP A 14 -24.29 -4.45 -11.47
N LYS A 15 -23.24 -3.73 -11.06
CA LYS A 15 -22.05 -3.46 -11.89
C LYS A 15 -20.80 -4.05 -11.25
N ALA A 16 -20.03 -4.79 -12.05
CA ALA A 16 -18.76 -5.35 -11.65
C ALA A 16 -17.76 -4.29 -11.13
N LEU A 17 -17.78 -3.08 -11.70
CA LEU A 17 -16.94 -1.97 -11.26
C LEU A 17 -17.22 -1.56 -9.80
N ASP A 18 -18.49 -1.57 -9.38
CA ASP A 18 -18.88 -1.13 -8.04
C ASP A 18 -18.56 -2.22 -7.01
N ALA A 19 -18.72 -3.50 -7.37
CA ALA A 19 -18.21 -4.62 -6.59
C ALA A 19 -16.68 -4.54 -6.41
N TRP A 20 -15.95 -4.28 -7.49
CA TRP A 20 -14.50 -4.13 -7.44
C TRP A 20 -14.06 -2.97 -6.54
N LYS A 21 -14.68 -1.79 -6.66
CA LYS A 21 -14.38 -0.64 -5.78
C LYS A 21 -14.63 -0.94 -4.32
N ASN A 22 -15.69 -1.69 -4.00
CA ASN A 22 -16.00 -2.07 -2.62
C ASN A 22 -14.97 -3.06 -2.05
N LEU A 23 -14.63 -4.09 -2.83
CA LEU A 23 -13.61 -5.06 -2.46
C LEU A 23 -12.24 -4.38 -2.30
N TYR A 24 -11.86 -3.53 -3.25
CA TYR A 24 -10.65 -2.73 -3.19
C TYR A 24 -10.63 -1.90 -1.90
N LYS A 25 -11.64 -1.06 -1.65
CA LYS A 25 -11.73 -0.26 -0.42
C LYS A 25 -11.68 -1.09 0.88
N ARG A 26 -12.20 -2.32 0.87
CA ARG A 26 -12.22 -3.19 2.05
C ARG A 26 -10.87 -3.83 2.32
N PHE A 27 -10.18 -4.27 1.29
CA PHE A 27 -8.94 -5.04 1.41
C PHE A 27 -7.68 -4.19 1.25
N SER A 28 -7.77 -3.03 0.58
CA SER A 28 -6.66 -2.09 0.41
C SER A 28 -6.40 -1.22 1.65
N GLN A 29 -7.15 -1.38 2.74
CA GLN A 29 -6.93 -0.56 3.94
C GLN A 29 -5.56 -0.83 4.56
N GLY A 30 -5.13 -2.10 4.60
CA GLY A 30 -3.79 -2.46 5.06
C GLY A 30 -2.70 -1.83 4.19
N ASP A 31 -2.88 -1.89 2.87
CA ASP A 31 -1.97 -1.27 1.91
C ASP A 31 -1.92 0.25 2.08
N ILE A 32 -3.06 0.92 2.30
CA ILE A 32 -3.11 2.38 2.51
C ILE A 32 -2.34 2.80 3.76
N PHE A 33 -2.46 2.07 4.87
CA PHE A 33 -1.70 2.37 6.08
C PHE A 33 -0.21 2.13 5.86
N TRP A 34 0.16 0.99 5.26
CA TRP A 34 1.56 0.68 4.99
C TRP A 34 2.21 1.65 3.98
N ILE A 35 1.49 2.03 2.93
CA ILE A 35 1.89 3.11 1.99
C ILE A 35 2.10 4.41 2.75
N SER A 36 1.18 4.76 3.65
CA SER A 36 1.30 6.00 4.44
C SER A 36 2.55 5.98 5.31
N ASP A 37 2.86 4.86 5.96
CA ASP A 37 4.05 4.70 6.79
C ASP A 37 5.35 4.84 5.96
N ILE A 38 5.43 4.18 4.79
CA ILE A 38 6.57 4.30 3.88
C ILE A 38 6.75 5.75 3.40
N LEU A 39 5.65 6.41 3.01
CA LEU A 39 5.69 7.79 2.55
C LEU A 39 6.12 8.76 3.67
N GLU A 40 5.68 8.52 4.90
CA GLU A 40 6.13 9.26 6.08
C GLU A 40 7.63 9.08 6.30
N ASP A 41 8.13 7.84 6.27
CA ASP A 41 9.55 7.52 6.42
C ASP A 41 10.41 8.19 5.34
N ILE A 42 9.97 8.16 4.08
CA ILE A 42 10.65 8.85 2.96
C ILE A 42 10.66 10.37 3.18
N CYS A 43 9.53 10.96 3.58
CA CYS A 43 9.41 12.41 3.77
C CYS A 43 10.21 12.92 4.97
N MET A 44 10.30 12.12 6.03
CA MET A 44 11.05 12.43 7.24
C MET A 44 12.51 12.01 7.15
N PHE A 45 12.91 11.30 6.09
CA PHE A 45 14.28 10.85 5.91
C PHE A 45 15.24 12.02 5.76
N GLN A 46 16.19 12.10 6.67
CA GLN A 46 17.26 13.10 6.66
C GLN A 46 18.60 12.41 6.61
N GLN A 47 19.49 12.85 5.72
CA GLN A 47 20.84 12.31 5.61
C GLN A 47 21.60 12.38 6.95
N GLY A 48 21.42 13.47 7.71
CA GLY A 48 22.10 13.67 9.00
C GLY A 48 23.61 13.52 8.89
N ASN A 49 24.19 12.63 9.70
CA ASN A 49 25.62 12.30 9.70
C ASN A 49 25.95 11.06 8.84
N LEU A 50 25.00 10.55 8.05
CA LEU A 50 25.24 9.40 7.18
C LEU A 50 26.11 9.81 5.98
N ASP A 51 27.05 8.94 5.63
CA ASP A 51 27.72 9.02 4.35
C ASP A 51 26.71 8.87 3.20
N VAL A 52 26.97 9.58 2.09
CA VAL A 52 26.09 9.67 0.93
C VAL A 52 25.71 8.29 0.39
N SER A 53 26.65 7.34 0.35
CA SER A 53 26.37 5.98 -0.14
C SER A 53 25.38 5.24 0.76
N LYS A 54 25.46 5.45 2.07
CA LYS A 54 24.61 4.78 3.07
C LYS A 54 23.21 5.39 3.10
N CYS A 55 23.15 6.72 3.00
CA CYS A 55 21.91 7.49 2.80
C CYS A 55 21.16 7.01 1.54
N PHE A 56 21.85 6.94 0.40
CA PHE A 56 21.25 6.51 -0.86
C PHE A 56 20.73 5.07 -0.79
N THR A 57 21.50 4.16 -0.18
CA THR A 57 21.09 2.75 -0.04
C THR A 57 19.80 2.62 0.78
N GLN A 58 19.68 3.36 1.90
CA GLN A 58 18.48 3.31 2.73
C GLN A 58 17.25 3.90 2.03
N LEU A 59 17.43 5.03 1.35
CA LEU A 59 16.36 5.64 0.57
C LEU A 59 15.91 4.71 -0.57
N LYS A 60 16.84 3.99 -1.20
CA LYS A 60 16.53 3.04 -2.27
C LYS A 60 15.71 1.85 -1.78
N VAL A 61 16.00 1.34 -0.57
CA VAL A 61 15.20 0.27 0.06
C VAL A 61 13.75 0.73 0.27
N LEU A 62 13.53 1.91 0.84
CA LEU A 62 12.18 2.46 1.05
C LEU A 62 11.41 2.64 -0.28
N TRP A 63 12.11 3.08 -1.32
CA TRP A 63 11.51 3.21 -2.66
C TRP A 63 11.18 1.87 -3.31
N ASP A 64 12.02 0.85 -3.13
CA ASP A 64 11.76 -0.48 -3.65
C ASP A 64 10.58 -1.15 -2.91
N GLU A 65 10.44 -0.91 -1.61
CA GLU A 65 9.26 -1.35 -0.83
C GLU A 65 7.96 -0.68 -1.33
N TYR A 66 8.01 0.61 -1.66
CA TYR A 66 6.88 1.33 -2.27
C TYR A 66 6.50 0.79 -3.65
N ASP A 67 7.47 0.41 -4.49
CA ASP A 67 7.24 -0.05 -5.87
C ASP A 67 6.75 -1.52 -5.93
N THR A 68 6.90 -2.28 -4.85
CA THR A 68 6.41 -3.67 -4.74
C THR A 68 4.91 -3.82 -4.41
N LEU A 69 4.18 -2.70 -4.31
CA LEU A 69 2.73 -2.62 -4.12
C LEU A 69 1.94 -2.61 -5.44
#